data_AF-A0A7S3MJ62-F1
#
_entry.id   AF-A0A7S3MJ62-F1
#
_cell.length_a   1.000
_cell.length_b   1.000
_cell.length_c   1.000
_cell.angle_alpha   90.00
_cell.angle_beta   90.00
_cell.angle_gamma   90.00
#
_symmetry.space_group_name_H-M   'P 1'
#
loop_
_entity.id
_entity.type
_entity.pdbx_description
1 polymer ?
#
loop_
_entity_poly.entity_id
_entity_poly.type
_entity_poly.pdbx_seq_one_letter_code
_entity_poly.pdbx_strand_id
1 'polypeptide(L)'
;DDNCTESGASSDNAPLGRIKCDPSEQMADYMVQRFVEAFGDVDVILAPGDAIAHHTAPHHDDPGTPDWEPVRKDLEASASLLKKHFPDTKVLWSVGNNDGWHSQAPDESQKESYFNYLYNLWITGYPGNASFAASVKDTFMSAGYYRVDLSDTISVLLFESEYMDNDDDTSFQGTEA
;
A
#
# COMPACT_ATOMS: atom_id res chain seq x y z
N ASP A 1 -22.63 4.64 -1.29
CA ASP A 1 -21.21 4.31 -1.23
C ASP A 1 -20.57 4.72 -2.53
N ASP A 2 -19.73 5.74 -2.44
CA ASP A 2 -19.06 6.33 -3.59
C ASP A 2 -17.92 5.44 -4.12
N ASN A 3 -17.60 4.35 -3.41
CA ASN A 3 -16.53 3.39 -3.73
C ASN A 3 -17.06 2.11 -4.43
N CYS A 4 -18.13 2.24 -5.21
CA CYS A 4 -18.72 1.13 -5.95
C CYS A 4 -18.39 1.25 -7.43
N THR A 5 -17.85 0.18 -8.03
CA THR A 5 -17.45 0.12 -9.45
C THR A 5 -18.64 0.05 -10.41
N GLU A 6 -19.86 -0.14 -9.91
CA GLU A 6 -21.09 -0.01 -10.69
C GLU A 6 -22.14 0.87 -9.98
N SER A 7 -22.79 1.72 -10.76
CA SER A 7 -23.89 2.60 -10.32
C SER A 7 -25.14 1.79 -10.01
N GLY A 8 -25.23 1.28 -8.78
CA GLY A 8 -26.34 0.44 -8.35
C GLY A 8 -26.41 0.24 -6.85
N ALA A 9 -26.28 1.32 -6.07
CA ALA A 9 -26.46 1.22 -4.62
C ALA A 9 -27.94 0.87 -4.31
N SER A 10 -28.20 -0.35 -3.82
CA SER A 10 -29.49 -0.66 -3.18
C SER A 10 -29.61 0.18 -1.90
N SER A 11 -30.83 0.55 -1.50
CA SER A 11 -31.08 1.29 -0.26
C SER A 11 -30.89 0.48 1.02
N ASP A 12 -30.51 -0.81 0.89
CA ASP A 12 -30.37 -1.68 2.05
C ASP A 12 -29.16 -1.28 2.91
N ASN A 13 -29.20 -1.56 4.20
CA ASN A 13 -28.02 -1.34 5.04
C ASN A 13 -27.05 -2.51 4.86
N ALA A 14 -25.82 -2.22 4.39
CA ALA A 14 -24.79 -3.22 4.15
C ALA A 14 -23.45 -2.77 4.76
N PRO A 15 -23.33 -2.75 6.10
CA PRO A 15 -22.21 -2.09 6.80
C PRO A 15 -20.86 -2.79 6.56
N LEU A 16 -20.87 -4.07 6.19
CA LEU A 16 -19.67 -4.87 5.88
C LEU A 16 -19.28 -4.81 4.39
N GLY A 17 -19.97 -3.98 3.61
CA GLY A 17 -19.69 -3.81 2.18
C GLY A 17 -20.68 -4.54 1.27
N ARG A 18 -20.47 -4.35 -0.03
CA ARG A 18 -21.30 -4.87 -1.12
C ARG A 18 -20.41 -5.42 -2.22
N ILE A 19 -20.91 -6.40 -2.95
CA ILE A 19 -20.23 -6.90 -4.15
C ILE A 19 -20.14 -5.75 -5.16
N LYS A 20 -18.99 -5.62 -5.83
CA LYS A 20 -18.63 -4.48 -6.71
C LYS A 20 -18.41 -3.15 -5.98
N CYS A 21 -18.12 -3.19 -4.68
CA CYS A 21 -17.62 -2.05 -3.94
C CYS A 21 -16.36 -2.44 -3.20
N ASP A 22 -15.46 -1.48 -3.04
CA ASP A 22 -14.27 -1.66 -2.20
C ASP A 22 -14.66 -1.84 -0.72
N PRO A 23 -13.81 -2.53 0.07
CA PRO A 23 -14.09 -2.76 1.47
C PRO A 23 -14.18 -1.45 2.25
N SER A 24 -15.15 -1.36 3.16
CA SER A 24 -15.19 -0.27 4.13
C SER A 24 -14.08 -0.46 5.18
N GLU A 25 -13.64 0.64 5.80
CA GLU A 25 -12.68 0.58 6.92
C GLU A 25 -13.17 -0.34 8.03
N GLN A 26 -14.49 -0.36 8.30
CA GLN A 26 -15.09 -1.27 9.29
C GLN A 26 -14.93 -2.74 8.92
N MET A 27 -15.09 -3.09 7.64
CA MET A 27 -14.89 -4.45 7.15
C MET A 27 -13.41 -4.86 7.26
N ALA A 28 -12.50 -3.96 6.88
CA ALA A 28 -11.06 -4.19 7.01
C ALA A 28 -10.63 -4.34 8.48
N ASP A 29 -11.09 -3.47 9.37
CA ASP A 29 -10.82 -3.55 10.82
C ASP A 29 -11.30 -4.89 11.40
N TYR A 30 -12.52 -5.30 11.05
CA TYR A 30 -13.06 -6.58 11.47
C TYR A 30 -12.23 -7.77 10.95
N MET A 31 -11.78 -7.72 9.69
CA MET A 31 -10.91 -8.76 9.12
C MET A 31 -9.58 -8.87 9.89
N VAL A 32 -8.90 -7.75 10.13
CA VAL A 32 -7.62 -7.74 10.85
C VAL A 32 -7.80 -8.21 12.30
N GLN A 33 -8.87 -7.80 12.97
CA GLN A 33 -9.22 -8.32 14.29
C GLN A 33 -9.37 -9.85 14.28
N ARG A 34 -10.03 -10.41 13.27
CA ARG A 34 -10.20 -11.87 13.14
C ARG A 34 -8.86 -12.58 12.94
N PHE A 35 -7.85 -11.95 12.35
CA PHE A 35 -6.49 -12.50 12.28
C PHE A 35 -5.84 -12.56 13.67
N VAL A 36 -5.95 -11.50 14.47
CA VAL A 36 -5.45 -11.50 15.85
C VAL A 36 -6.12 -12.62 16.65
N GLU A 37 -7.44 -12.76 16.56
CA GLU A 37 -8.19 -13.79 17.29
C GLU A 37 -7.86 -15.22 16.83
N ALA A 38 -7.49 -15.42 15.56
CA ALA A 38 -7.20 -16.74 15.00
C ALA A 38 -5.74 -17.17 15.20
N PHE A 39 -4.80 -16.22 15.10
CA PHE A 39 -3.37 -16.51 15.02
C PHE A 39 -2.56 -15.95 16.19
N GLY A 40 -3.11 -14.98 16.94
CA GLY A 40 -2.38 -14.29 18.01
C GLY A 40 -1.22 -13.48 17.46
N ASP A 41 -0.09 -13.52 18.15
CA ASP A 41 1.14 -12.86 17.72
C ASP A 41 1.75 -13.60 16.52
N VAL A 42 2.12 -12.83 15.49
CA VAL A 42 2.79 -13.35 14.29
C VAL A 42 4.13 -12.65 14.09
N ASP A 43 5.11 -13.36 13.53
CA ASP A 43 6.47 -12.85 13.34
C ASP A 43 6.57 -11.76 12.27
N VAL A 44 5.80 -11.93 11.20
CA VAL A 44 5.80 -11.07 10.01
C VAL A 44 4.45 -11.09 9.32
N ILE A 45 4.04 -9.93 8.79
CA ILE A 45 2.93 -9.77 7.84
C ILE A 45 3.51 -9.30 6.52
N LEU A 46 3.15 -9.98 5.44
CA LEU A 46 3.41 -9.52 4.08
C LEU A 46 2.14 -8.80 3.59
N ALA A 47 2.27 -7.53 3.24
CA ALA A 47 1.18 -6.66 2.79
C ALA A 47 1.45 -6.24 1.34
N PRO A 48 0.96 -6.99 0.34
CA PRO A 48 1.39 -6.84 -1.04
C PRO A 48 0.75 -5.64 -1.79
N GLY A 49 0.46 -4.55 -1.08
CA GLY A 49 -0.16 -3.35 -1.65
C GLY A 49 -1.66 -3.47 -1.91
N ASP A 50 -2.16 -2.63 -2.81
CA ASP A 50 -3.59 -2.39 -3.09
C ASP A 50 -4.35 -2.00 -1.83
N ALA A 51 -3.78 -1.04 -1.11
CA ALA A 51 -4.29 -0.49 0.13
C ALA A 51 -5.32 0.63 -0.09
N ILE A 52 -5.50 1.10 -1.33
CA ILE A 52 -6.49 2.13 -1.68
C ILE A 52 -7.62 1.62 -2.57
N ALA A 53 -8.77 2.28 -2.49
CA ALA A 53 -9.95 1.91 -3.29
C ALA A 53 -9.77 2.18 -4.79
N HIS A 54 -10.53 1.44 -5.61
CA HIS A 54 -10.58 1.67 -7.05
C HIS A 54 -11.07 3.10 -7.34
N HIS A 55 -10.50 3.72 -8.37
CA HIS A 55 -10.78 5.09 -8.79
C HIS A 55 -10.36 6.19 -7.80
N THR A 56 -9.62 5.84 -6.74
CA THR A 56 -8.95 6.81 -5.85
C THR A 56 -7.62 7.28 -6.41
N ALA A 57 -6.85 6.38 -7.03
CA ALA A 57 -5.57 6.69 -7.66
C ALA A 57 -5.77 7.69 -8.82
N PRO A 58 -4.93 8.73 -8.92
CA PRO A 58 -4.91 9.57 -10.11
C PRO A 58 -4.38 8.79 -11.32
N HIS A 59 -4.81 9.22 -12.50
CA HIS A 59 -4.21 8.78 -13.76
C HIS A 59 -3.11 9.76 -14.19
N HIS A 60 -2.03 9.26 -14.81
CA HIS A 60 -0.95 10.12 -15.33
C HIS A 60 -1.40 11.06 -16.46
N ASP A 61 -2.47 10.73 -17.18
CA ASP A 61 -3.00 11.53 -18.28
C ASP A 61 -3.98 12.63 -17.83
N ASP A 62 -4.27 12.74 -16.53
CA ASP A 62 -5.09 13.82 -16.00
C ASP A 62 -4.33 15.16 -16.06
N PRO A 63 -4.83 16.17 -16.80
CA PRO A 63 -4.15 17.45 -16.97
C PRO A 63 -4.08 18.32 -15.69
N GLY A 64 -4.73 17.91 -14.59
CA GLY A 64 -4.70 18.59 -13.30
C GLY A 64 -3.48 18.25 -12.44
N THR A 65 -3.27 19.00 -11.36
CA THR A 65 -2.43 18.52 -10.25
C THR A 65 -3.19 17.37 -9.58
N PRO A 66 -2.64 16.15 -9.51
CA PRO A 66 -3.33 15.03 -8.90
C PRO A 66 -3.71 15.34 -7.44
N ASP A 67 -4.97 15.09 -7.07
CA ASP A 67 -5.38 15.17 -5.67
C ASP A 67 -4.95 13.90 -4.94
N TRP A 68 -3.83 14.02 -4.21
CA TRP A 68 -3.28 12.94 -3.40
C TRP A 68 -3.93 12.79 -2.03
N GLU A 69 -4.86 13.66 -1.63
CA GLU A 69 -5.50 13.56 -0.31
C GLU A 69 -6.29 12.25 -0.13
N PRO A 70 -7.15 11.82 -1.08
CA PRO A 70 -7.86 10.55 -0.97
C PRO A 70 -6.92 9.34 -0.90
N VAL A 71 -5.90 9.30 -1.76
CA VAL A 71 -4.89 8.23 -1.77
C VAL A 71 -4.18 8.12 -0.42
N ARG A 72 -3.69 9.24 0.11
CA ARG A 72 -3.01 9.26 1.42
C ARG A 72 -3.92 8.82 2.55
N LYS A 73 -5.19 9.22 2.51
CA LYS A 73 -6.16 8.84 3.54
C LYS A 73 -6.38 7.33 3.59
N ASP A 74 -6.51 6.68 2.43
CA ASP A 74 -6.70 5.24 2.35
C ASP A 74 -5.43 4.49 2.79
N LEU A 75 -4.24 4.93 2.33
CA LEU A 75 -2.95 4.38 2.76
C LEU A 75 -2.76 4.48 4.28
N GLU A 76 -3.08 5.64 4.86
CA GLU A 76 -3.00 5.89 6.30
C GLU A 76 -4.01 5.05 7.09
N ALA A 77 -5.23 4.86 6.57
CA ALA A 77 -6.23 4.01 7.20
C ALA A 77 -5.75 2.54 7.26
N SER A 78 -5.29 2.01 6.13
CA SER A 78 -4.75 0.65 6.02
C SER A 78 -3.55 0.43 6.94
N ALA A 79 -2.59 1.36 6.95
CA ALA A 79 -1.42 1.29 7.84
C ALA A 79 -1.82 1.40 9.32
N SER A 80 -2.80 2.25 9.66
CA SER A 80 -3.28 2.44 11.02
C SER A 80 -4.00 1.20 11.56
N LEU A 81 -4.76 0.49 10.72
CA LEU A 81 -5.44 -0.74 11.10
C LEU A 81 -4.43 -1.84 11.45
N LEU A 82 -3.41 -2.06 10.61
CA LEU A 82 -2.37 -3.02 10.95
C LEU A 82 -1.63 -2.60 12.22
N LYS A 83 -1.25 -1.32 12.35
CA LYS A 83 -0.55 -0.81 13.54
C LYS A 83 -1.35 -0.96 14.82
N LYS A 84 -2.66 -0.76 14.76
CA LYS A 84 -3.59 -0.93 15.89
C LYS A 84 -3.60 -2.37 16.41
N HIS A 85 -3.61 -3.35 15.51
CA HIS A 85 -3.78 -4.76 15.85
C HIS A 85 -2.47 -5.53 16.00
N PHE A 86 -1.41 -5.08 15.32
CA PHE A 86 -0.09 -5.73 15.26
C PHE A 86 1.05 -4.71 15.44
N PRO A 87 1.11 -3.95 16.54
CA PRO A 87 2.03 -2.82 16.69
C PRO A 87 3.52 -3.22 16.67
N ASP A 88 3.84 -4.41 17.17
CA ASP A 88 5.21 -4.91 17.32
C ASP A 88 5.62 -5.92 16.23
N THR A 89 4.68 -6.35 15.39
CA THR A 89 4.92 -7.27 14.28
C THR A 89 5.62 -6.55 13.13
N LYS A 90 6.55 -7.24 12.45
CA LYS A 90 7.15 -6.72 11.22
C LYS A 90 6.09 -6.72 10.11
N VAL A 91 5.85 -5.59 9.47
CA VAL A 91 4.94 -5.49 8.33
C VAL A 91 5.75 -5.08 7.11
N LEU A 92 5.79 -5.96 6.11
CA LEU A 92 6.54 -5.75 4.88
C LEU A 92 5.55 -5.39 3.76
N TRP A 93 5.52 -4.12 3.40
CA TRP A 93 4.67 -3.57 2.34
C TRP A 93 5.36 -3.60 0.98
N SER A 94 4.67 -4.02 -0.06
CA SER A 94 4.98 -3.61 -1.44
C SER A 94 3.93 -2.60 -1.92
N VAL A 95 4.23 -1.85 -2.97
CA VAL A 95 3.22 -1.01 -3.63
C VAL A 95 2.38 -1.90 -4.53
N GLY A 96 1.07 -1.73 -4.49
CA GLY A 96 0.14 -2.33 -5.44
C GLY A 96 -0.19 -1.33 -6.54
N ASN A 97 -0.78 -1.79 -7.63
CA ASN A 97 -1.03 -0.95 -8.80
C ASN A 97 -2.05 0.17 -8.54
N ASN A 98 -2.74 0.18 -7.39
CA ASN A 98 -3.56 1.30 -6.98
C ASN A 98 -2.85 2.28 -6.04
N ASP A 99 -1.75 1.91 -5.39
CA ASP A 99 -1.21 2.68 -4.25
C ASP A 99 -0.43 3.94 -4.64
N GLY A 100 -0.33 4.23 -5.93
CA GLY A 100 0.28 5.42 -6.51
C GLY A 100 -0.58 5.97 -7.63
N TRP A 101 -0.01 5.97 -8.83
CA TRP A 101 -0.76 6.22 -10.05
C TRP A 101 -1.26 4.90 -10.60
N HIS A 102 -2.50 4.85 -11.05
CA HIS A 102 -3.13 3.57 -11.38
C HIS A 102 -2.35 2.80 -12.46
N SER A 103 -1.76 1.66 -12.08
CA SER A 103 -0.92 0.81 -12.92
C SER A 103 0.26 1.55 -13.58
N GLN A 104 0.85 2.52 -12.89
CA GLN A 104 2.01 3.26 -13.38
C GLN A 104 3.06 3.41 -12.28
N ALA A 105 4.30 3.08 -12.60
CA ALA A 105 5.42 3.39 -11.73
C ALA A 105 5.55 4.92 -11.56
N PRO A 106 5.98 5.41 -10.39
CA PRO A 106 6.10 6.85 -10.15
C PRO A 106 7.07 7.51 -11.12
N ASP A 107 6.64 8.64 -11.69
CA ASP A 107 7.48 9.52 -12.50
C ASP A 107 8.77 9.90 -11.76
N GLU A 108 9.89 9.98 -12.48
CA GLU A 108 11.20 10.34 -11.90
C GLU A 108 11.15 11.64 -11.08
N SER A 109 10.35 12.62 -11.51
CA SER A 109 10.20 13.90 -10.80
C SER A 109 9.41 13.81 -9.48
N GLN A 110 8.68 12.71 -9.27
CA GLN A 110 7.79 12.48 -8.14
C GLN A 110 8.27 11.34 -7.22
N LYS A 111 9.15 10.44 -7.71
CA LYS A 111 9.73 9.32 -6.96
C LYS A 111 10.19 9.68 -5.56
N GLU A 112 11.00 10.74 -5.41
CA GLU A 112 11.52 11.13 -4.10
C GLU A 112 10.39 11.46 -3.12
N SER A 113 9.40 12.23 -3.55
CA SER A 113 8.27 12.63 -2.69
C SER A 113 7.39 11.44 -2.33
N TYR A 114 7.07 10.61 -3.33
CA TYR A 114 6.22 9.43 -3.20
C TYR A 114 6.85 8.37 -2.30
N PHE A 115 8.07 7.92 -2.61
CA PHE A 115 8.75 6.92 -1.80
C PHE A 115 9.13 7.46 -0.41
N ASN A 116 9.42 8.76 -0.26
CA ASN A 116 9.65 9.31 1.08
C ASN A 116 8.36 9.28 1.92
N TYR A 117 7.20 9.56 1.31
CA TYR A 117 5.92 9.43 2.00
C TYR A 117 5.68 7.98 2.45
N LEU A 118 5.76 7.01 1.54
CA LEU A 118 5.55 5.61 1.85
C LEU A 118 6.58 5.06 2.85
N TYR A 119 7.86 5.43 2.72
CA TYR A 119 8.90 5.04 3.67
C TYR A 119 8.59 5.56 5.08
N ASN A 120 8.08 6.78 5.19
CA ASN A 120 7.69 7.33 6.48
C ASN A 120 6.44 6.66 7.05
N LEU A 121 5.46 6.35 6.22
CA LEU A 121 4.22 5.70 6.66
C LEU A 121 4.44 4.22 7.03
N TRP A 122 4.99 3.45 6.10
CA TRP A 122 5.08 1.98 6.16
C TRP A 122 6.32 1.47 6.89
N ILE A 123 7.46 2.17 6.78
CA ILE A 123 8.72 1.68 7.33
C ILE A 123 9.01 2.33 8.68
N THR A 124 9.15 3.66 8.76
CA THR A 124 9.53 4.32 10.02
C THR A 124 8.34 4.62 10.93
N GLY A 125 7.13 4.71 10.37
CA GLY A 125 5.88 4.88 11.11
C GLY A 125 5.45 3.65 11.89
N TYR A 126 6.08 2.49 11.66
CA TYR A 126 5.70 1.20 12.22
C TYR A 126 6.75 0.69 13.23
N PRO A 127 6.42 0.57 14.54
CA PRO A 127 7.39 0.18 15.56
C PRO A 127 8.06 -1.18 15.29
N GLY A 128 7.30 -2.18 14.84
CA GLY A 128 7.81 -3.50 14.47
C GLY A 128 8.89 -3.49 13.37
N ASN A 129 8.96 -2.42 12.56
CA ASN A 129 9.92 -2.29 11.46
C ASN A 129 11.23 -1.59 11.84
N ALA A 130 11.34 -1.08 13.08
CA ALA A 130 12.47 -0.26 13.51
C ALA A 130 13.84 -0.93 13.34
N SER A 131 13.91 -2.27 13.45
CA SER A 131 15.17 -3.01 13.36
C SER A 131 15.80 -3.02 11.96
N PHE A 132 14.99 -2.86 10.90
CA PHE A 132 15.48 -2.93 9.52
C PHE A 132 15.32 -1.62 8.74
N ALA A 133 14.56 -0.65 9.26
CA ALA A 133 14.26 0.61 8.57
C ALA A 133 15.48 1.26 7.91
N ALA A 134 16.56 1.48 8.67
CA ALA A 134 17.76 2.12 8.12
C ALA A 134 18.43 1.31 7.00
N SER A 135 18.38 -0.02 7.05
CA SER A 135 19.04 -0.88 6.06
C SER A 135 18.33 -0.94 4.70
N VAL A 136 17.03 -0.63 4.67
CA VAL A 136 16.20 -0.72 3.45
C VAL A 136 16.00 0.63 2.78
N LYS A 137 16.38 1.74 3.44
CA LYS A 137 16.09 3.09 2.99
C LYS A 137 16.57 3.35 1.56
N ASP A 138 17.83 3.02 1.26
CA ASP A 138 18.42 3.40 -0.03
C ASP A 138 17.73 2.69 -1.20
N THR A 139 17.42 1.40 -1.07
CA THR A 139 16.70 0.65 -2.12
C THR A 139 15.24 1.08 -2.22
N PHE A 140 14.58 1.28 -1.08
CA PHE A 140 13.18 1.71 -1.04
C PHE A 140 13.02 3.09 -1.69
N MET A 141 13.93 4.01 -1.39
CA MET A 141 13.91 5.37 -1.96
C MET A 141 14.31 5.43 -3.44
N SER A 142 15.05 4.44 -3.95
CA SER A 142 15.44 4.35 -5.36
C SER A 142 14.26 3.92 -6.23
N ALA A 143 13.62 2.79 -5.92
CA ALA A 143 12.53 2.26 -6.75
C ALA A 143 11.52 1.41 -5.98
N GLY A 144 11.27 1.69 -4.69
CA GLY A 144 10.24 1.01 -3.89
C GLY A 144 10.56 -0.42 -3.46
N TYR A 145 11.58 -1.06 -4.05
CA TYR A 145 12.01 -2.41 -3.70
C TYR A 145 12.92 -2.43 -2.46
N TYR A 146 12.91 -3.54 -1.74
CA TYR A 146 13.83 -3.74 -0.62
C TYR A 146 13.89 -5.20 -0.17
N ARG A 147 14.98 -5.54 0.52
CA ARG A 147 15.20 -6.83 1.14
C ARG A 147 15.21 -6.71 2.66
N VAL A 148 14.53 -7.62 3.34
CA VAL A 148 14.62 -7.79 4.80
C VAL A 148 15.09 -9.20 5.12
N ASP A 149 16.15 -9.30 5.89
CA ASP A 149 16.59 -10.57 6.49
C ASP A 149 15.79 -10.78 7.79
N LEU A 150 14.87 -11.75 7.78
CA LEU A 150 14.03 -12.10 8.94
C LEU A 150 14.79 -12.97 9.95
N SER A 151 15.77 -13.72 9.47
CA SER A 151 16.71 -14.53 10.27
C SER A 151 17.98 -14.80 9.47
N ASP A 152 18.93 -15.53 10.05
CA ASP A 152 20.17 -15.96 9.38
C ASP A 152 19.93 -16.84 8.13
N THR A 153 18.72 -17.40 7.97
CA THR A 153 18.39 -18.34 6.90
C THR A 153 17.18 -17.93 6.05
N ILE A 154 16.48 -16.86 6.42
CA ILE A 154 15.26 -16.41 5.73
C ILE A 154 15.39 -14.94 5.40
N SER A 155 15.29 -14.63 4.11
CA SER A 155 15.20 -13.28 3.58
C SER A 155 13.95 -13.12 2.74
N VAL A 156 13.31 -11.96 2.82
CA VAL A 156 12.20 -11.57 1.95
C VAL A 156 12.67 -10.42 1.06
N LEU A 157 12.45 -10.56 -0.24
CA LEU A 157 12.66 -9.51 -1.22
C LEU A 157 11.29 -9.04 -1.71
N LEU A 158 11.01 -7.76 -1.52
CA LEU A 158 9.81 -7.10 -2.02
C LEU A 158 10.22 -6.32 -3.26
N PHE A 159 9.49 -6.58 -4.34
CA PHE A 159 9.67 -5.90 -5.61
C PHE A 159 8.64 -4.78 -5.72
N GLU A 160 9.02 -3.75 -6.47
CA GLU A 160 8.03 -2.89 -7.08
C GLU A 160 7.64 -3.45 -8.44
N SER A 161 6.47 -4.08 -8.50
CA SER A 161 6.00 -4.76 -9.72
C SER A 161 5.30 -3.83 -10.70
N GLU A 162 4.97 -2.59 -10.31
CA GLU A 162 4.42 -1.59 -11.23
C GLU A 162 5.37 -1.35 -12.42
N TYR A 163 6.69 -1.36 -12.22
CA TYR A 163 7.68 -1.29 -13.31
C TYR A 163 7.58 -2.43 -14.35
N MET A 164 6.81 -3.48 -14.05
CA MET A 164 6.59 -4.65 -14.90
C MET A 164 5.11 -4.81 -15.30
N ASP A 165 4.24 -3.87 -14.93
CA ASP A 165 2.85 -3.89 -15.34
C ASP A 165 2.79 -3.70 -16.88
N ASN A 166 1.85 -4.39 -17.53
CA ASN A 166 1.68 -4.25 -18.98
C ASN A 166 1.17 -2.86 -19.38
N ASP A 167 0.47 -2.20 -18.46
CA ASP A 167 -0.09 -0.88 -18.69
C ASP A 167 0.93 0.23 -18.37
N ASP A 168 2.04 -0.08 -17.69
CA ASP A 168 3.05 0.90 -17.28
C ASP A 168 3.76 1.55 -18.48
N ASP A 169 3.76 2.87 -18.53
CA ASP A 169 4.48 3.63 -19.54
C ASP A 169 5.94 3.84 -19.11
N THR A 170 6.82 3.03 -19.71
CA THR A 170 8.28 3.09 -19.49
C THR A 170 8.91 4.48 -19.64
N SER A 171 8.23 5.45 -20.27
CA SER A 171 8.72 6.83 -20.34
C SER A 171 8.70 7.57 -19.00
N PHE A 172 7.93 7.08 -18.02
CA PHE A 172 7.85 7.62 -16.65
C PHE A 172 8.91 7.03 -15.70
N GLN A 173 9.44 5.84 -16.03
CA GLN A 173 10.36 5.07 -15.17
C GLN A 173 11.75 5.70 -14.96
N GLY A 174 12.13 6.74 -15.72
CA GLY A 174 13.42 7.42 -15.55
C GLY A 174 14.63 6.54 -15.91
N THR A 175 15.70 6.60 -15.10
CA THR A 175 16.97 5.88 -15.39
C THR A 175 17.08 4.48 -14.80
N GLU A 176 16.06 4.02 -14.07
CA GLU A 176 16.03 2.71 -13.41
C GLU A 176 15.46 1.60 -14.32
N ALA A 177 15.09 1.95 -15.56
CA ALA A 177 14.62 1.05 -16.63
C ALA A 177 15.74 0.40 -17.45
#